data_AF-A0A3D3L2A8-F1
#
_entry.id   AF-A0A3D3L2A8-F1
#
_cell.length_a   1.000
_cell.length_b   1.000
_cell.length_c   1.000
_cell.angle_alpha   90.00
_cell.angle_beta   90.00
_cell.angle_gamma   90.00
#
_symmetry.space_group_name_H-M   'P 1'
#
loop_
_entity.id
_entity.type
_entity.pdbx_description
1 polymer ?
#
loop_
_entity_poly.entity_id
_entity_poly.type
_entity_poly.pdbx_seq_one_letter_code
_entity_poly.pdbx_strand_id
1 'polypeptide(L)'
;MKSIDIKSVIIGVLGTILVFVSIGAKSQYEHLSDIVCNSITVLDNGTGGYIKISNSGGKQTSYLGTAENGDGFLTTFNSDGKKTTFLGTAKEGGFGFLTTFN
;
A
#
# COMPACT_ATOMS: atom_id res chain seq x y z
N MET A 1 -53.33 3.08 30.75
CA MET A 1 -51.89 3.13 30.40
C MET A 1 -51.78 2.98 28.88
N LYS A 2 -51.04 3.85 28.18
CA LYS A 2 -50.83 3.68 26.74
C LYS A 2 -49.97 2.43 26.53
N SER A 3 -50.48 1.45 25.78
CA SER A 3 -49.70 0.28 25.42
C SER A 3 -48.58 0.71 24.47
N ILE A 4 -47.35 0.32 24.77
CA ILE A 4 -46.21 0.58 23.90
C ILE A 4 -46.22 -0.48 22.79
N ASP A 5 -46.15 -0.05 21.53
CA ASP A 5 -46.00 -0.96 20.39
C ASP A 5 -44.58 -1.53 20.36
N ILE A 6 -44.47 -2.86 20.39
CA ILE A 6 -43.20 -3.60 20.36
C ILE A 6 -42.34 -3.23 19.15
N LYS A 7 -42.96 -2.86 18.01
CA LYS A 7 -42.23 -2.43 16.80
C LYS A 7 -41.48 -1.12 17.04
N SER A 8 -42.09 -0.19 17.77
CA SER A 8 -41.49 1.09 18.14
C SER A 8 -40.31 0.92 19.09
N VAL A 9 -40.37 -0.06 20.00
CA VAL A 9 -39.25 -0.42 20.88
C VAL A 9 -38.07 -0.94 20.06
N ILE A 10 -38.32 -1.84 19.10
CA ILE A 10 -37.29 -2.40 18.23
C ILE A 10 -36.59 -1.32 17.41
N ILE A 11 -37.34 -0.36 16.84
CA ILE A 11 -36.78 0.77 16.09
C ILE A 11 -35.87 1.63 16.97
N GLY A 12 -36.28 1.91 18.22
CA GLY A 12 -35.46 2.65 19.18
C GLY A 12 -34.15 1.95 19.51
N VAL A 13 -34.20 0.63 19.74
CA VAL A 13 -33.00 -0.18 20.00
C VAL A 13 -32.06 -0.19 18.78
N LEU A 14 -32.59 -0.40 17.58
CA LEU A 14 -31.77 -0.38 16.35
C LEU A 14 -31.13 1.00 16.10
N GLY A 15 -31.87 2.09 16.34
CA GLY A 15 -31.35 3.45 16.19
C GLY A 15 -30.21 3.74 17.16
N THR A 16 -30.34 3.34 18.43
CA THR A 16 -29.26 3.50 19.42
C THR A 16 -28.02 2.68 19.05
N ILE A 17 -28.19 1.43 18.62
CA ILE A 17 -27.08 0.57 18.15
C ILE A 17 -26.34 1.24 16.97
N LEU A 18 -27.07 1.78 16.00
CA LEU A 18 -26.47 2.43 14.83
C LEU A 18 -25.60 3.63 15.21
N VAL A 19 -26.05 4.44 16.18
CA VAL A 19 -25.28 5.58 16.70
C VAL A 19 -24.00 5.10 17.39
N PHE A 20 -24.08 4.08 18.24
CA PHE A 20 -22.92 3.52 18.92
C PHE A 20 -21.90 2.91 17.95
N VAL A 21 -22.35 2.18 16.93
CA VAL A 21 -21.48 1.64 15.87
C VAL A 21 -20.78 2.77 15.11
N SER A 22 -21.52 3.85 14.80
CA SER A 22 -20.95 4.99 14.06
C SER A 22 -19.90 5.75 14.88
N ILE A 23 -20.10 5.91 16.19
CA ILE A 23 -19.11 6.53 17.10
C ILE A 23 -17.89 5.62 17.30
N GLY A 24 -18.10 4.30 17.37
CA GLY A 24 -17.05 3.30 17.55
C GLY A 24 -16.26 2.96 16.29
N ALA A 25 -16.76 3.31 15.10
CA ALA A 25 -16.12 3.05 13.82
C ALA A 25 -14.87 3.93 13.65
N LYS A 26 -13.74 3.51 14.21
CA LYS A 26 -12.43 4.06 13.91
C LYS A 26 -11.85 3.36 12.68
N SER A 27 -11.34 4.12 11.73
CA SER A 27 -10.50 3.57 10.66
C SER A 27 -9.17 3.11 11.28
N GLN A 28 -9.02 1.82 11.54
CA GLN A 28 -7.75 1.26 11.95
C GLN A 28 -6.95 0.91 10.69
N TYR A 29 -6.06 1.81 10.28
CA TYR A 29 -4.92 1.39 9.47
C TYR A 29 -3.81 1.05 10.47
N GLU A 30 -3.66 -0.24 10.75
CA GLU A 30 -2.53 -0.70 11.54
C GLU A 30 -1.29 -0.61 10.66
N HIS A 31 -0.54 0.48 10.81
CA HIS A 31 0.79 0.56 10.25
C HIS A 31 1.65 -0.47 10.97
N LEU A 32 2.06 -1.51 10.24
CA LEU A 32 3.13 -2.37 10.67
C LEU A 32 4.36 -1.48 10.87
N SER A 33 4.80 -1.30 12.12
CA SER A 33 5.99 -0.49 12.42
C SER A 33 7.21 -1.20 11.84
N ASP A 34 7.51 -2.39 12.38
CA ASP A 34 8.62 -3.21 11.92
C ASP A 34 8.09 -4.54 11.35
N ILE A 35 8.69 -4.97 10.23
CA ILE A 35 8.49 -6.31 9.68
C ILE A 35 9.73 -7.12 10.01
N VAL A 36 9.61 -8.01 11.00
CA VAL A 36 10.65 -9.01 11.32
C VAL A 36 10.17 -10.37 10.84
N CYS A 37 10.77 -10.84 9.75
CA CYS A 37 10.41 -12.11 9.13
C CYS A 37 11.64 -12.82 8.58
N ASN A 38 11.55 -14.14 8.40
CA ASN A 38 12.63 -14.92 7.81
C ASN A 38 12.88 -14.59 6.34
N SER A 39 11.82 -14.37 5.56
CA SER A 39 11.92 -14.08 4.12
C SER A 39 10.70 -13.32 3.63
N ILE A 40 10.93 -12.36 2.72
CA ILE A 40 9.89 -11.69 1.94
C ILE A 40 10.06 -12.13 0.49
N THR A 41 9.00 -12.69 -0.09
CA THR A 41 8.96 -13.05 -1.51
C THR A 41 7.81 -12.29 -2.16
N VAL A 42 8.12 -11.50 -3.18
CA VAL A 42 7.12 -10.77 -3.96
C VAL A 42 6.99 -11.43 -5.32
N LEU A 43 5.92 -12.20 -5.50
CA LEU A 43 5.62 -12.90 -6.75
C LEU A 43 4.72 -12.05 -7.63
N ASP A 44 5.04 -12.02 -8.93
CA ASP A 44 4.16 -11.45 -9.94
C ASP A 44 3.01 -12.42 -10.25
N ASN A 45 1.76 -11.92 -10.22
CA ASN A 45 0.55 -12.66 -10.58
C ASN A 45 -0.04 -12.22 -11.94
N GLY A 46 0.74 -11.55 -12.79
CA GLY A 46 0.32 -10.92 -14.04
C GLY A 46 0.08 -9.42 -13.96
N THR A 47 0.31 -8.79 -12.80
CA THR A 47 0.21 -7.33 -12.60
C THR A 47 1.50 -6.69 -12.07
N GLY A 48 2.58 -7.46 -11.99
CA GLY A 48 3.89 -7.08 -11.49
C GLY A 48 4.11 -7.44 -10.01
N GLY A 49 5.25 -8.03 -9.70
CA GLY A 49 5.77 -8.13 -8.33
C GLY A 49 6.73 -6.97 -8.04
N TYR A 50 6.41 -6.11 -7.07
CA TYR A 50 7.25 -4.97 -6.71
C TYR A 50 7.14 -4.55 -5.24
N ILE A 51 8.17 -3.84 -4.77
CA ILE A 51 8.17 -3.05 -3.55
C ILE A 51 8.24 -1.58 -3.96
N LYS A 52 7.23 -0.81 -3.56
CA LYS A 52 7.15 0.64 -3.79
C LYS A 52 7.19 1.37 -2.46
N ILE A 53 8.08 2.36 -2.37
CA ILE A 53 8.19 3.23 -1.21
C ILE A 53 7.84 4.64 -1.66
N SER A 54 6.96 5.30 -0.91
CA SER A 54 6.53 6.68 -1.15
C SER A 54 6.73 7.53 0.10
N ASN A 55 7.00 8.81 -0.09
CA ASN A 55 7.04 9.78 1.00
C ASN A 55 5.62 10.19 1.47
N SER A 56 5.55 11.01 2.52
CA SER A 56 4.28 11.50 3.10
C SER A 56 3.45 12.34 2.13
N GLY A 57 4.06 12.89 1.08
CA GLY A 57 3.37 13.61 0.00
C GLY A 57 2.86 12.70 -1.13
N GLY A 58 2.96 11.38 -0.97
CA GLY A 58 2.54 10.40 -1.97
C GLY A 58 3.49 10.25 -3.16
N LYS A 59 4.64 10.94 -3.16
CA LYS A 59 5.65 10.83 -4.23
C LYS A 59 6.52 9.61 -3.97
N GLN A 60 6.70 8.79 -5.01
CA GLN A 60 7.57 7.61 -4.96
C GLN A 60 9.02 8.03 -4.70
N THR A 61 9.70 7.33 -3.80
CA THR A 61 11.12 7.52 -3.47
C THR A 61 11.97 6.31 -3.85
N SER A 62 11.39 5.11 -3.86
CA SER A 62 12.06 3.88 -4.33
C SER A 62 11.08 2.92 -5.00
N TYR A 63 11.56 2.19 -6.00
CA TYR A 63 10.84 1.10 -6.66
C TYR A 63 11.79 -0.04 -6.95
N LEU A 64 11.56 -1.21 -6.34
CA LEU A 64 12.23 -2.46 -6.61
C LEU A 64 11.23 -3.39 -7.30
N GLY A 65 11.55 -3.92 -8.47
CA GLY A 65 10.62 -4.80 -9.16
C GLY A 65 11.24 -5.52 -10.34
N THR A 66 10.35 -6.15 -11.09
CA THR A 66 10.67 -6.88 -12.31
C THR A 66 10.08 -6.12 -13.50
N ALA A 67 10.86 -5.93 -14.56
CA ALA A 67 10.43 -5.34 -15.81
C ALA A 67 9.63 -6.35 -16.65
N GLU A 68 8.93 -5.88 -17.69
CA GLU A 68 8.10 -6.73 -18.56
C GLU A 68 8.87 -7.88 -19.22
N ASN A 69 10.17 -7.69 -19.45
CA ASN A 69 11.05 -8.71 -20.02
C ASN A 69 11.64 -9.67 -18.97
N GLY A 70 11.24 -9.56 -17.71
CA GLY A 70 11.73 -10.40 -16.61
C GLY A 70 12.97 -9.86 -15.89
N ASP A 71 13.51 -8.72 -16.32
CA ASP A 71 14.71 -8.16 -15.69
C ASP A 71 14.41 -7.50 -14.34
N GLY A 72 15.22 -7.79 -13.34
CA GLY A 72 15.15 -7.10 -12.05
C GLY A 72 15.75 -5.69 -12.12
N PHE A 73 15.12 -4.73 -11.42
CA PHE A 73 15.66 -3.39 -11.31
C PHE A 73 15.27 -2.68 -10.01
N LEU A 74 16.10 -1.71 -9.62
CA LEU A 74 15.87 -0.75 -8.55
C LEU A 74 15.98 0.67 -9.12
N THR A 75 14.96 1.49 -8.91
CA THR A 75 15.00 2.94 -9.20
C THR A 75 14.77 3.74 -7.94
N THR A 76 15.57 4.77 -7.71
CA THR A 76 15.37 5.75 -6.63
C THR A 76 14.99 7.11 -7.17
N PHE A 77 14.32 7.90 -6.34
CA PHE A 77 13.80 9.21 -6.69
C PHE A 77 14.03 10.19 -5.52
N ASN A 78 14.16 11.47 -5.83
CA ASN A 78 14.23 12.52 -4.81
C ASN A 78 12.84 12.82 -4.21
N SER A 79 12.77 13.76 -3.27
CA SER A 79 11.51 14.19 -2.61
C SER A 79 10.46 14.73 -3.59
N ASP A 80 10.87 15.10 -4.80
CA ASP A 80 10.00 15.59 -5.86
C ASP A 80 9.52 14.53 -6.84
N GLY A 81 9.93 13.27 -6.66
CA GLY A 81 9.59 12.18 -7.58
C GLY A 81 10.43 12.20 -8.86
N LYS A 82 11.55 12.94 -8.88
CA LYS A 82 12.51 12.90 -10.00
C LYS A 82 13.49 11.75 -9.78
N LYS A 83 13.74 10.95 -10.82
CA LYS A 83 14.70 9.83 -10.76
C LYS A 83 16.08 10.34 -10.36
N THR A 84 16.74 9.64 -9.45
CA THR A 84 18.12 9.92 -9.01
C THR A 84 19.06 8.77 -9.39
N THR A 85 18.57 7.52 -9.38
CA THR A 85 19.38 6.35 -9.72
C THR A 85 18.54 5.27 -10.39
N PHE A 86 19.13 4.52 -11.31
CA PHE A 86 18.63 3.25 -11.83
C PHE A 86 19.74 2.18 -11.74
N LEU A 87 19.43 1.03 -11.16
CA LEU A 87 20.27 -0.16 -11.12
C LEU A 87 19.48 -1.32 -11.71
N GLY A 88 19.99 -1.98 -12.73
CA GLY A 88 19.28 -3.10 -13.35
C GLY A 88 20.03 -3.68 -14.53
N THR A 89 19.32 -4.45 -15.35
CA THR A 89 19.88 -5.14 -16.51
C THR A 89 19.73 -4.29 -17.77
N ALA A 90 20.79 -4.21 -18.57
CA ALA A 90 20.76 -3.60 -19.88
C ALA A 90 19.93 -4.45 -20.84
N LYS A 91 19.00 -3.81 -21.54
CA LYS A 91 18.13 -4.47 -22.53
C LYS A 91 18.94 -5.24 -23.59
N GLU A 92 20.10 -4.70 -23.96
CA GLU A 92 21.03 -5.35 -24.89
C GLU A 92 22.17 -6.00 -24.12
N GLY A 93 22.38 -7.29 -24.33
CA GLY A 93 23.51 -8.03 -23.76
C GLY A 93 23.34 -8.51 -22.32
N GLY A 94 22.28 -8.11 -21.61
CA GLY A 94 21.91 -8.70 -20.31
C GLY A 94 22.89 -8.42 -19.17
N PHE A 95 23.82 -7.46 -19.34
CA PHE A 95 24.75 -7.07 -18.29
C PHE A 95 24.12 -6.07 -17.33
N GLY A 96 24.53 -6.10 -16.06
CA GLY A 96 24.09 -5.13 -15.07
C GLY A 96 24.72 -3.76 -15.28
N PHE A 97 23.96 -2.69 -15.05
CA PHE A 97 24.47 -1.32 -15.09
C PHE A 97 23.82 -0.44 -14.01
N LEU A 98 24.53 0.64 -13.68
CA LEU A 98 24.10 1.68 -12.76
C LEU A 98 24.12 3.03 -13.48
N THR A 99 23.02 3.75 -13.45
CA THR A 99 22.91 5.12 -13.97
C THR A 99 22.49 6.06 -12.86
N THR A 100 23.22 7.17 -12.70
CA THR A 100 22.86 8.28 -11.81
C THR A 100 22.35 9.45 -12.62
N PHE A 101 21.33 10.14 -12.10
CA PHE A 101 20.73 11.33 -12.69
C PHE A 101 21.03 12.54 -11.81
N ASN A 102 21.42 13.67 -12.42
CA ASN A 102 21.65 14.95 -11.74
C ASN A 102 20.38 15.79 -11.74
#